data_AF-A0A9P9IFV2-F1
#
_entry.id   AF-A0A9P9IFV2-F1
#
_cell.length_a   1.000
_cell.length_b   1.000
_cell.length_c   1.000
_cell.angle_alpha   90.00
_cell.angle_beta   90.00
_cell.angle_gamma   90.00
#
_symmetry.space_group_name_H-M   'P 1'
#
loop_
_entity.id
_entity.type
_entity.pdbx_description
1 polymer ?
#
loop_
_entity_poly.entity_id
_entity_poly.type
_entity_poly.pdbx_seq_one_letter_code
_entity_poly.pdbx_strand_id
1 'polypeptide(L)'
;MSTFLEDGISSQSSGDYIADTDTDTDNSSLPSHRRWVWYCKLRACPDYYSAWSCKTNFLLHLFDTQVHREDPATRTRQGRRKLAEAWREETAYDLSEPKKRPPEEGNGKENGVDSG
;
A
#
# COMPACT_ATOMS: atom_id res chain seq x y z
N MET A 1 44.48 7.98 -9.27
CA MET A 1 43.22 7.45 -9.83
C MET A 1 42.19 7.58 -8.73
N SER A 2 41.39 8.65 -8.76
CA SER A 2 40.36 8.92 -7.76
C SER A 2 39.05 8.36 -8.27
N THR A 3 38.49 7.38 -7.58
CA THR A 3 37.15 6.83 -7.81
C THR A 3 36.14 7.77 -7.18
N PHE A 4 35.39 8.48 -8.02
CA PHE A 4 34.16 9.14 -7.61
C PHE A 4 33.07 8.07 -7.48
N LEU A 5 32.67 7.78 -6.24
CA LEU A 5 31.42 7.08 -5.97
C LEU A 5 30.30 8.08 -6.24
N GLU A 6 29.76 8.06 -7.46
CA GLU A 6 28.51 8.72 -7.78
C GLU A 6 27.38 7.92 -7.11
N ASP A 7 27.10 8.25 -5.84
CA ASP A 7 25.82 7.92 -5.22
C ASP A 7 24.74 8.72 -5.93
N GLY A 8 24.21 8.12 -7.00
CA GLY A 8 23.04 8.60 -7.72
C GLY A 8 21.83 8.56 -6.81
N ILE A 9 21.66 9.62 -6.01
CA ILE A 9 20.37 9.97 -5.41
C ILE A 9 19.49 10.34 -6.59
N SER A 10 18.81 9.32 -7.13
CA SER A 10 17.76 9.49 -8.12
C SER A 10 16.69 10.34 -7.45
N SER A 11 16.75 11.64 -7.74
CA SER A 11 15.76 12.64 -7.34
C SER A 11 14.45 12.24 -7.98
N GLN A 12 13.70 11.37 -7.30
CA GLN A 12 12.38 10.89 -7.73
C GLN A 12 11.46 12.10 -7.75
N SER A 13 11.29 12.70 -8.93
CA SER A 13 10.38 13.81 -9.12
C SER A 13 8.95 13.28 -9.01
N SER A 14 8.04 14.08 -8.46
CA SER A 14 6.61 13.73 -8.39
C SER A 14 6.01 13.45 -9.78
N GLY A 15 6.64 13.90 -10.87
CA GLY A 15 6.22 13.67 -12.25
C GLY A 15 6.34 12.21 -12.71
N ASP A 16 7.30 11.44 -12.19
CA ASP A 16 7.56 10.05 -12.59
C ASP A 16 6.51 9.05 -12.06
N TYR A 17 5.61 9.55 -11.21
CA TYR A 17 4.48 8.82 -10.68
C TYR A 17 3.30 8.76 -11.63
N ILE A 18 3.10 9.77 -12.47
CA ILE A 18 1.87 9.91 -13.25
C ILE A 18 1.84 8.94 -14.45
N ALA A 19 2.99 8.61 -15.04
CA ALA A 19 3.04 7.85 -16.29
C ALA A 19 2.75 6.34 -16.18
N ASP A 20 2.71 5.77 -14.98
CA ASP A 20 2.69 4.30 -14.78
C ASP A 20 2.00 3.93 -13.45
N THR A 21 0.94 4.67 -13.12
CA THR A 21 0.04 4.45 -11.97
C THR A 21 -1.43 4.59 -12.38
N ASP A 22 -1.73 4.28 -13.64
CA ASP A 22 -3.08 4.40 -14.18
C ASP A 22 -4.03 3.42 -13.49
N THR A 23 -4.88 3.98 -12.63
CA THR A 23 -5.88 3.27 -11.87
C THR A 23 -6.89 2.57 -12.79
N ASP A 24 -7.18 3.16 -13.95
CA ASP A 24 -8.15 2.60 -14.90
C ASP A 24 -7.56 1.40 -15.63
N THR A 25 -6.26 1.45 -15.97
CA THR A 25 -5.53 0.27 -16.46
C THR A 25 -5.59 -0.87 -15.45
N ASP A 26 -5.35 -0.64 -14.15
CA ASP A 26 -5.50 -1.69 -13.14
C ASP A 26 -6.95 -2.21 -13.08
N ASN A 27 -7.95 -1.34 -13.11
CA ASN A 27 -9.37 -1.72 -13.05
C ASN A 27 -9.83 -2.50 -14.29
N SER A 28 -9.20 -2.30 -15.45
CA SER A 28 -9.51 -3.02 -16.68
C SER A 28 -9.29 -4.54 -16.60
N SER A 29 -8.50 -4.98 -15.61
CA SER A 29 -8.32 -6.41 -15.31
C SER A 29 -9.53 -7.06 -14.63
N LEU A 30 -10.49 -6.26 -14.16
CA LEU A 30 -11.66 -6.70 -13.41
C LEU A 30 -12.95 -6.61 -14.26
N PRO A 31 -14.00 -7.35 -13.89
CA PRO A 31 -15.34 -7.12 -14.43
C PRO A 31 -15.78 -5.66 -14.23
N SER A 32 -16.60 -5.12 -15.12
CA SER A 32 -17.03 -3.70 -15.11
C SER A 32 -17.76 -3.24 -13.84
N HIS A 33 -18.29 -4.16 -13.04
CA HIS A 33 -18.96 -3.87 -11.75
C HIS A 33 -18.00 -3.94 -10.56
N ARG A 34 -16.72 -4.22 -10.79
CA ARG A 34 -15.66 -4.33 -9.78
C ARG A 34 -14.58 -3.28 -10.03
N ARG A 35 -13.85 -2.95 -8.98
CA ARG A 35 -12.66 -2.09 -9.03
C ARG A 35 -11.68 -2.49 -7.95
N TRP A 36 -10.44 -2.05 -8.12
CA TRP A 36 -9.44 -2.12 -7.06
C TRP A 36 -9.60 -0.95 -6.08
N VAL A 37 -9.37 -1.26 -4.81
CA VAL A 37 -9.14 -0.29 -3.73
C VAL A 37 -7.87 -0.69 -3.01
N TRP A 38 -7.03 0.28 -2.69
CA TRP A 38 -5.75 0.09 -2.01
C TRP A 38 -5.90 0.45 -0.53
N TYR A 39 -5.48 -0.44 0.36
CA TYR A 39 -5.49 -0.21 1.79
C TYR A 39 -4.09 0.00 2.33
N CYS A 40 -3.90 0.92 3.29
CA CYS A 40 -2.66 0.96 4.06
C CYS A 40 -2.70 -0.15 5.13
N LYS A 41 -1.85 -1.18 5.01
CA LYS A 41 -1.83 -2.30 5.95
C LYS A 41 -0.68 -2.23 6.96
N LEU A 42 0.07 -1.12 6.98
CA LEU A 42 1.12 -0.89 7.98
C LEU A 42 0.50 -0.38 9.28
N ARG A 43 0.58 -1.18 10.36
CA ARG A 43 -0.01 -0.84 11.66
C ARG A 43 0.57 0.41 12.31
N ALA A 44 1.84 0.72 12.04
CA ALA A 44 2.48 1.93 12.56
C ALA A 44 2.03 3.20 11.82
N CYS A 45 1.30 3.07 10.71
CA CYS A 45 0.84 4.21 9.93
C CYS A 45 -0.39 4.86 10.58
N PRO A 46 -0.44 6.20 10.71
CA PRO A 46 -1.62 6.88 11.22
C PRO A 46 -2.87 6.62 10.37
N ASP A 47 -2.69 6.36 9.08
CA ASP A 47 -3.76 6.01 8.16
C ASP A 47 -3.96 4.50 8.04
N TYR A 48 -3.59 3.71 9.07
CA TYR A 48 -3.79 2.28 9.07
C TYR A 48 -5.22 1.91 8.70
N TYR A 49 -5.34 1.06 7.68
CA TYR A 49 -6.58 0.58 7.10
C TYR A 49 -7.44 1.64 6.39
N SER A 50 -6.91 2.84 6.17
CA SER A 50 -7.50 3.78 5.22
C SER A 50 -7.47 3.21 3.81
N ALA A 51 -8.48 3.61 3.01
CA ALA A 51 -8.74 3.05 1.70
C ALA A 51 -8.70 4.15 0.63
N TRP A 52 -7.97 3.88 -0.45
CA TRP A 52 -7.82 4.77 -1.59
C TRP A 52 -8.38 4.09 -2.84
N SER A 53 -9.19 4.82 -3.59
CA SER A 53 -9.76 4.39 -4.87
C SER A 53 -8.87 4.74 -6.07
N CYS A 54 -7.87 5.59 -5.87
CA CYS A 54 -6.88 6.01 -6.85
C CYS A 54 -5.49 5.51 -6.43
N LYS A 55 -4.85 4.74 -7.31
CA LYS A 55 -3.54 4.13 -7.08
C LYS A 55 -2.46 5.18 -6.89
N THR A 56 -2.47 6.26 -7.69
CA THR A 56 -1.49 7.35 -7.58
C THR A 56 -1.52 8.00 -6.19
N ASN A 57 -2.72 8.24 -5.64
CA ASN A 57 -2.87 8.81 -4.30
C ASN A 57 -2.38 7.87 -3.20
N PHE A 58 -2.70 6.57 -3.30
CA PHE A 58 -2.18 5.57 -2.37
C PHE A 58 -0.66 5.48 -2.40
N LEU A 59 -0.12 5.42 -3.61
CA LEU A 59 1.30 5.34 -3.81
C LEU A 59 1.99 6.64 -3.31
N LEU A 60 1.35 7.82 -3.42
CA LEU A 60 1.87 9.08 -2.90
C LEU A 60 1.91 9.04 -1.36
N HIS A 61 0.86 8.49 -0.74
CA HIS A 61 0.83 8.22 0.70
C HIS A 61 2.02 7.36 1.15
N LEU A 62 2.36 6.29 0.41
CA LEU A 62 3.54 5.46 0.70
C LEU A 62 4.86 6.25 0.54
N PHE A 63 4.92 7.22 -0.36
CA PHE A 63 6.12 8.01 -0.58
C PHE A 63 6.30 9.12 0.46
N ASP A 64 5.22 9.78 0.88
CA ASP A 64 5.29 10.98 1.73
C ASP A 64 5.21 10.70 3.22
N THR A 65 4.57 9.61 3.64
CA THR A 65 4.41 9.30 5.06
C THR A 65 5.73 8.79 5.64
N GLN A 66 6.18 9.41 6.74
CA GLN A 66 7.47 9.10 7.36
C GLN A 66 7.66 7.61 7.68
N VAL A 67 6.65 6.97 8.28
CA VAL A 67 6.74 5.54 8.63
C VAL A 67 6.95 4.63 7.43
N HIS A 68 6.48 5.05 6.25
CA HIS A 68 6.72 4.33 5.00
C HIS A 68 8.12 4.66 4.45
N ARG A 69 8.56 5.93 4.47
CA ARG A 69 9.93 6.30 4.03
C ARG A 69 11.03 5.54 4.77
N GLU A 70 10.79 5.21 6.03
CA GLU A 70 11.69 4.41 6.88
C GLU A 70 11.59 2.90 6.60
N ASP A 71 10.47 2.43 6.03
CA ASP A 71 10.26 1.03 5.64
C ASP A 71 11.05 0.68 4.36
N PRO A 72 12.00 -0.29 4.42
CA PRO A 72 12.75 -0.76 3.26
C PRO A 72 11.87 -1.20 2.09
N ALA A 73 10.67 -1.73 2.35
CA ALA A 73 9.74 -2.20 1.32
C ALA A 73 9.19 -1.05 0.46
N THR A 74 9.19 0.20 0.95
CA THR A 74 8.61 1.34 0.25
C THR A 74 9.64 2.37 -0.21
N ARG A 75 10.92 2.20 0.13
CA ARG A 75 12.02 3.10 -0.29
C ARG A 75 12.15 3.22 -1.81
N THR A 76 11.95 2.12 -2.53
CA THR A 76 12.06 2.11 -3.99
C THR A 76 10.69 2.23 -4.66
N ARG A 77 10.68 2.83 -5.86
CA ARG A 77 9.47 2.88 -6.71
C ARG A 77 8.90 1.49 -6.96
N GLN A 78 9.76 0.51 -7.25
CA GLN A 78 9.35 -0.87 -7.47
C GLN A 78 8.74 -1.50 -6.21
N GLY A 79 9.32 -1.22 -5.04
CA GLY A 79 8.82 -1.67 -3.75
C GLY A 79 7.40 -1.17 -3.47
N ARG A 80 7.16 0.14 -3.61
CA ARG A 80 5.82 0.76 -3.45
C ARG A 80 4.78 0.11 -4.36
N ARG A 81 5.15 -0.20 -5.61
CA ARG A 81 4.24 -0.86 -6.57
C ARG A 81 3.90 -2.28 -6.20
N LYS A 82 4.90 -3.09 -5.85
CA LYS A 82 4.69 -4.46 -5.38
C LYS A 82 3.79 -4.48 -4.16
N LEU A 83 3.96 -3.50 -3.28
CA LEU A 83 3.16 -3.38 -2.07
C LEU A 83 1.72 -2.92 -2.39
N ALA A 84 1.53 -1.96 -3.31
CA ALA A 84 0.20 -1.61 -3.81
C ALA A 84 -0.51 -2.79 -4.47
N GLU A 85 0.19 -3.62 -5.24
CA GLU A 85 -0.34 -4.85 -5.81
C GLU A 85 -0.78 -5.83 -4.71
N ALA A 86 0.02 -6.00 -3.66
CA ALA A 86 -0.27 -6.92 -2.57
C ALA A 86 -1.38 -6.41 -1.63
N TRP A 87 -1.57 -5.09 -1.53
CA TRP A 87 -2.49 -4.47 -0.58
C TRP A 87 -3.78 -3.97 -1.21
N ARG A 88 -3.95 -4.14 -2.52
CA ARG A 88 -5.24 -3.90 -3.17
C ARG A 88 -6.22 -5.02 -2.88
N GLU A 89 -7.48 -4.66 -2.88
CA GLU A 89 -8.59 -5.59 -2.73
C GLU A 89 -9.68 -5.20 -3.71
N GLU A 90 -10.41 -6.21 -4.19
CA GLU A 90 -11.57 -5.99 -5.06
C GLU A 90 -12.73 -5.45 -4.24
N THR A 91 -13.44 -4.50 -4.81
CA THR A 91 -14.70 -4.01 -4.26
C THR A 91 -15.68 -3.64 -5.36
N ALA A 92 -16.95 -3.43 -5.01
CA ALA A 92 -17.96 -2.94 -5.94
C ALA A 92 -17.57 -1.57 -6.53
N TYR A 93 -17.79 -1.39 -7.84
CA TYR A 93 -17.39 -0.18 -8.56
C TYR A 93 -18.01 1.10 -7.97
N ASP A 94 -19.27 0.99 -7.56
CA ASP A 94 -20.05 2.05 -6.91
C ASP A 94 -19.68 2.29 -5.43
N LEU A 95 -18.70 1.54 -4.90
CA LEU A 95 -18.27 1.59 -3.50
C LEU A 95 -19.42 1.32 -2.52
N SER A 96 -20.44 0.56 -2.95
CA SER A 96 -21.57 0.17 -2.11
C SER A 96 -21.19 -0.82 -1.01
N GLU A 97 -20.13 -1.61 -1.24
CA GLU A 97 -19.59 -2.49 -0.22
C GLU A 97 -18.94 -1.68 0.91
N PRO A 98 -19.15 -2.08 2.18
CA PRO A 98 -18.49 -1.42 3.29
C PRO A 98 -16.97 -1.51 3.13
N LYS A 99 -16.26 -0.41 3.39
CA LYS A 99 -14.80 -0.45 3.57
C LYS A 99 -14.49 -1.50 4.62
N LYS A 100 -13.52 -2.36 4.33
CA LYS A 100 -13.14 -3.40 5.29
C LYS A 100 -12.64 -2.73 6.58
N ARG A 101 -12.77 -3.46 7.68
CA ARG A 101 -12.22 -3.05 8.99
C ARG A 101 -10.89 -3.74 9.23
N PRO A 102 -9.96 -3.13 9.97
CA PRO A 102 -8.74 -3.80 10.37
C PRO A 102 -9.06 -5.10 11.12
N PRO A 103 -8.25 -6.17 10.95
CA PRO A 103 -8.45 -7.41 11.71
C PRO A 103 -8.40 -7.12 13.21
N GLU A 104 -9.39 -7.59 13.96
CA GLU A 104 -9.35 -7.53 15.42
C GLU A 104 -8.13 -8.33 15.90
N GLU A 105 -7.31 -7.72 16.76
CA GLU A 105 -6.21 -8.43 17.40
C GLU A 105 -6.81 -9.50 18.31
N GLY A 106 -6.81 -10.75 17.83
CA GLY A 106 -7.25 -11.89 18.61
C GLY A 106 -6.48 -11.93 19.92
N ASN A 107 -7.18 -11.59 21.00
CA ASN A 107 -6.71 -11.76 22.38
C ASN A 107 -6.72 -13.26 22.69
N GLY A 108 -5.73 -13.99 22.16
CA GLY A 108 -5.48 -15.39 22.45
C GLY A 108 -4.87 -15.56 23.85
N LYS A 109 -5.64 -15.24 24.89
CA LYS A 109 -5.41 -15.79 26.24
C LYS A 109 -6.37 -16.95 26.45
N GLU A 110 -6.06 -18.08 25.83
CA GLU A 110 -6.54 -19.37 26.31
C GLU A 110 -5.62 -19.80 27.46
N ASN A 111 -6.04 -19.46 28.68
CA ASN A 111 -5.53 -20.10 29.87
C ASN A 111 -6.06 -21.54 29.88
N GLY A 112 -5.15 -22.50 29.86
CA GLY A 112 -5.48 -23.92 29.98
C GLY A 112 -4.31 -24.71 30.54
N VAL A 113 -3.82 -24.30 31.72
CA VAL A 113 -3.13 -25.25 32.61
C VAL A 113 -4.23 -26.16 33.15
N ASP A 114 -4.30 -27.39 32.66
CA ASP A 114 -4.89 -28.48 33.43
C ASP A 114 -3.82 -29.54 33.63
N SER A 115 -3.41 -29.66 34.89
CA SER A 115 -2.60 -30.75 35.41
C SER A 115 -3.57 -31.70 36.06
N GLY A 116 -3.69 -32.92 35.52
CA GLY A 116 -4.45 -34.03 36.10
C GLY A 116 -3.89 -35.35 35.61
#